data_AF-A0A7C6EN17-F1
#
_entry.id   AF-A0A7C6EN17-F1
#
_cell.length_a   1.000
_cell.length_b   1.000
_cell.length_c   1.000
_cell.angle_alpha   90.00
_cell.angle_beta   90.00
_cell.angle_gamma   90.00
#
_symmetry.space_group_name_H-M   'P 1'
#
loop_
_entity.id
_entity.type
_entity.pdbx_description
1 polymer ?
#
loop_
_entity_poly.entity_id
_entity_poly.type
_entity_poly.pdbx_seq_one_letter_code
_entity_poly.pdbx_strand_id
1 'polypeptide(L)'
;GGEEGVVIPAILLHDVGWSTVPENEHLMAFGPDIKKPELSRQHEIEGARLAGEILYSLGYEEKIVKEVQLIIDGHDTRNFALNLNDQVVKDADKLWRFSYEGFVIDYNRFKLEPLKWWNYLFDHISVWFFTPTAKELAIQEAKRRREEIVG
;
A
#
# COMPACT_ATOMS: atom_id res chain seq x y z
N GLY A 1 -3.91 15.93 1.81
CA GLY A 1 -3.54 16.18 3.22
C GLY A 1 -2.11 15.73 3.44
N GLY A 2 -1.51 16.04 4.58
CA GLY A 2 -0.10 15.75 4.86
C GLY A 2 0.88 16.73 4.21
N GLU A 3 2.15 16.59 4.55
CA GLU A 3 3.27 17.37 4.01
C GLU A 3 3.75 16.72 2.70
N GLU A 4 3.57 17.41 1.57
CA GLU A 4 3.88 16.88 0.24
C GLU A 4 5.33 16.38 0.11
N GLY A 5 6.29 17.10 0.72
CA GLY A 5 7.70 16.75 0.73
C GLY A 5 8.04 15.44 1.46
N VAL A 6 7.12 14.89 2.26
CA VAL A 6 7.24 13.58 2.92
C VAL A 6 6.35 12.55 2.24
N VAL A 7 5.07 12.89 2.01
CA VAL A 7 4.06 11.95 1.49
C VAL A 7 4.42 11.46 0.09
N ILE A 8 4.79 12.36 -0.81
CA ILE A 8 5.10 12.02 -2.21
C ILE A 8 6.30 11.07 -2.31
N PRO A 9 7.48 11.36 -1.72
CA PRO A 9 8.59 10.42 -1.78
C PRO A 9 8.29 9.10 -1.05
N ALA A 10 7.55 9.14 0.08
CA ALA A 10 7.18 7.92 0.78
C ALA A 10 6.32 6.99 -0.08
N ILE A 11 5.25 7.49 -0.72
CA ILE A 11 4.40 6.64 -1.57
C ILE A 11 5.11 6.21 -2.86
N LEU A 12 6.02 7.02 -3.42
CA LEU A 12 6.79 6.60 -4.60
C LEU A 12 7.80 5.50 -4.27
N LEU A 13 8.33 5.49 -3.05
CA LEU A 13 9.41 4.58 -2.66
C LEU A 13 8.97 3.44 -1.75
N HIS A 14 7.72 3.40 -1.25
CA HIS A 14 7.29 2.40 -0.27
C HIS A 14 7.59 0.96 -0.71
N ASP A 15 7.36 0.67 -1.99
CA ASP A 15 7.47 -0.68 -2.54
C ASP A 15 8.90 -1.07 -3.01
N VAL A 16 9.90 -0.18 -2.94
CA VAL A 16 11.25 -0.48 -3.51
C VAL A 16 11.95 -1.66 -2.84
N GLY A 17 11.58 -2.01 -1.60
CA GLY A 17 12.12 -3.16 -0.89
C GLY A 17 11.80 -4.51 -1.54
N TRP A 18 10.77 -4.59 -2.41
CA TRP A 18 10.45 -5.82 -3.15
C TRP A 18 11.61 -6.26 -4.07
N SER A 19 12.49 -5.33 -4.45
CA SER A 19 13.73 -5.62 -5.20
C SER A 19 14.68 -6.57 -4.46
N THR A 20 14.52 -6.73 -3.14
CA THR A 20 15.33 -7.65 -2.31
C THR A 20 14.69 -9.02 -2.10
N VAL A 21 13.43 -9.20 -2.52
CA VAL A 21 12.69 -10.45 -2.40
C VAL A 21 12.63 -11.13 -3.77
N PRO A 22 12.89 -12.44 -3.90
CA PRO A 22 12.71 -13.15 -5.16
C PRO A 22 11.29 -12.99 -5.70
N GLU A 23 11.15 -12.62 -6.97
CA GLU A 23 9.85 -12.30 -7.61
C GLU A 23 8.84 -13.45 -7.52
N ASN A 24 9.31 -14.68 -7.63
CA ASN A 24 8.49 -15.89 -7.49
C ASN A 24 7.95 -16.12 -6.07
N GLU A 25 8.40 -15.34 -5.08
CA GLU A 25 7.95 -15.39 -3.68
C GLU A 25 7.05 -14.22 -3.29
N HIS A 26 6.95 -13.16 -4.11
CA HIS A 26 6.18 -11.96 -3.79
C HIS A 26 4.73 -12.30 -3.41
N LEU A 27 4.04 -13.11 -4.23
CA LEU A 27 2.64 -13.50 -3.98
C LEU A 27 2.44 -14.38 -2.73
N MET A 28 3.51 -14.83 -2.07
CA MET A 28 3.41 -15.54 -0.79
C MET A 28 3.27 -14.59 0.39
N ALA A 29 3.59 -13.31 0.22
CA ALA A 29 3.69 -12.32 1.29
C ALA A 29 2.40 -11.53 1.52
N PHE A 30 1.53 -11.44 0.50
CA PHE A 30 0.37 -10.56 0.54
C PHE A 30 -0.80 -11.08 -0.30
N GLY A 31 -1.97 -10.49 -0.04
CA GLY A 31 -3.24 -10.93 -0.60
C GLY A 31 -4.05 -11.75 0.41
N PRO A 32 -5.09 -12.45 -0.06
CA PRO A 32 -6.04 -13.14 0.82
C PRO A 32 -5.52 -14.46 1.41
N ASP A 33 -4.47 -15.06 0.84
CA ASP A 33 -3.83 -16.29 1.33
C ASP A 33 -2.33 -16.07 1.54
N ILE A 34 -1.97 -15.51 2.70
CA ILE A 34 -0.58 -15.18 3.07
C ILE A 34 0.12 -16.43 3.60
N LYS A 35 1.24 -16.80 2.99
CA LYS A 35 2.04 -17.99 3.34
C LYS A 35 3.37 -17.66 4.01
N LYS A 36 3.93 -16.49 3.68
CA LYS A 36 5.23 -16.00 4.14
C LYS A 36 5.12 -14.55 4.61
N PRO A 37 4.41 -14.27 5.72
CA PRO A 37 4.21 -12.92 6.23
C PRO A 37 5.53 -12.19 6.57
N GLU A 38 6.60 -12.94 6.85
CA GLU A 38 7.94 -12.41 7.10
C GLU A 38 8.51 -11.64 5.89
N LEU A 39 8.09 -11.97 4.67
CA LEU A 39 8.56 -11.29 3.46
C LEU A 39 8.01 -9.87 3.35
N SER A 40 6.80 -9.61 3.83
CA SER A 40 6.27 -8.23 3.92
C SER A 40 7.11 -7.40 4.87
N ARG A 41 7.57 -7.99 5.98
CA ARG A 41 8.47 -7.30 6.91
C ARG A 41 9.85 -7.06 6.31
N GLN A 42 10.42 -8.04 5.60
CA GLN A 42 11.68 -7.85 4.87
C GLN A 42 11.56 -6.71 3.86
N HIS A 43 10.47 -6.72 3.07
CA HIS A 43 10.14 -5.69 2.11
C HIS A 43 10.13 -4.28 2.74
N GLU A 44 9.48 -4.09 3.90
CA GLU A 44 9.45 -2.80 4.60
C GLU A 44 10.83 -2.34 5.11
N ILE A 45 11.59 -3.25 5.74
CA ILE A 45 12.90 -2.94 6.31
C ILE A 45 13.89 -2.53 5.22
N GLU A 46 13.98 -3.34 4.15
CA GLU A 46 14.86 -3.05 3.04
C GLU A 46 14.37 -1.85 2.23
N GLY A 47 13.05 -1.68 2.09
CA GLY A 47 12.43 -0.51 1.46
C GLY A 47 12.82 0.79 2.18
N ALA A 48 12.75 0.81 3.51
CA ALA A 48 13.16 1.97 4.31
C ALA A 48 14.66 2.26 4.17
N ARG A 49 15.52 1.23 4.14
CA ARG A 49 16.96 1.40 3.92
C ARG A 49 17.23 2.02 2.54
N LEU A 50 16.70 1.40 1.48
CA LEU A 50 16.89 1.83 0.08
C LEU A 50 16.32 3.22 -0.19
N ALA A 51 15.12 3.52 0.33
CA ALA A 51 14.54 4.86 0.22
C ALA A 51 15.43 5.93 0.87
N GLY A 52 16.04 5.61 2.01
CA GLY A 52 17.03 6.48 2.66
C GLY A 52 18.23 6.77 1.76
N GLU A 53 18.84 5.72 1.19
CA GLU A 53 19.99 5.84 0.27
C GLU A 53 19.65 6.71 -0.95
N ILE A 54 18.49 6.46 -1.57
CA ILE A 54 18.01 7.23 -2.72
C ILE A 54 17.84 8.72 -2.35
N LEU A 55 17.10 9.01 -1.27
CA LEU A 55 16.80 10.39 -0.90
C LEU A 55 18.04 11.17 -0.44
N TYR A 56 18.94 10.55 0.31
CA TYR A 56 20.22 11.18 0.64
C TYR A 56 21.06 11.49 -0.61
N SER A 57 21.08 10.58 -1.60
CA SER A 57 21.80 10.82 -2.87
C SER A 57 21.24 11.99 -3.68
N LEU A 58 19.95 12.30 -3.51
CA LEU A 58 19.26 13.42 -4.13
C LEU A 58 19.33 14.72 -3.32
N GLY A 59 20.00 14.71 -2.16
CA GLY A 59 20.19 15.90 -1.33
C GLY A 59 18.97 16.29 -0.47
N TYR A 60 18.06 15.37 -0.19
CA TYR A 60 16.94 15.62 0.73
C TYR A 60 17.45 15.86 2.16
N GLU A 61 16.76 16.74 2.89
CA GLU A 61 17.07 17.04 4.29
C GLU A 61 16.91 15.80 5.18
N GLU A 62 17.84 15.61 6.13
CA GLU A 62 17.86 14.43 7.01
C GLU A 62 16.53 14.19 7.73
N LYS A 63 15.86 15.25 8.18
CA LYS A 63 14.56 15.15 8.85
C LYS A 63 13.50 14.50 7.94
N ILE A 64 13.44 14.92 6.67
CA ILE A 64 12.49 14.36 5.69
C ILE A 64 12.84 12.91 5.41
N VAL A 65 14.13 12.62 5.18
CA VAL A 65 14.59 11.25 4.93
C VAL A 65 14.18 10.33 6.07
N LYS A 66 14.45 10.71 7.32
CA LYS A 66 14.12 9.89 8.50
C LYS A 66 12.62 9.64 8.65
N GLU A 67 11.79 10.64 8.35
CA GLU A 67 10.34 10.45 8.40
C GLU A 67 9.85 9.50 7.30
N VAL A 68 10.35 9.65 6.07
CA VAL A 68 10.03 8.72 4.96
C VAL A 68 10.45 7.29 5.31
N GLN A 69 11.67 7.09 5.82
CA GLN A 69 12.13 5.77 6.25
C GLN A 69 11.19 5.16 7.31
N LEU A 70 10.74 5.96 8.28
CA LEU A 70 9.88 5.50 9.37
C LEU A 70 8.44 5.15 8.91
N ILE A 71 7.94 5.86 7.89
CA ILE A 71 6.67 5.52 7.22
C ILE A 71 6.82 4.17 6.50
N ILE A 72 7.87 4.01 5.68
CA ILE A 72 8.08 2.81 4.87
C ILE A 72 8.34 1.58 5.75
N ASP A 73 9.08 1.72 6.87
CA ASP A 73 9.41 0.65 7.82
C ASP A 73 8.20 0.11 8.64
N GLY A 74 7.00 0.21 8.10
CA GLY A 74 5.79 -0.34 8.69
C GLY A 74 4.53 0.00 7.91
N HIS A 75 4.62 0.42 6.64
CA HIS A 75 3.46 0.88 5.90
C HIS A 75 2.44 -0.25 5.65
N ASP A 76 2.86 -1.51 5.61
CA ASP A 76 2.02 -2.68 5.40
C ASP A 76 1.66 -3.42 6.70
N THR A 77 2.63 -3.64 7.59
CA THR A 77 2.49 -4.51 8.76
C THR A 77 2.07 -3.77 10.04
N ARG A 78 2.33 -2.46 10.14
CA ARG A 78 1.91 -1.65 11.29
C ARG A 78 0.42 -1.31 11.17
N ASN A 79 -0.39 -1.83 12.09
CA ASN A 79 -1.84 -1.64 12.11
C ASN A 79 -2.32 -0.25 12.58
N PHE A 80 -1.40 0.66 12.87
CA PHE A 80 -1.71 2.05 13.23
C PHE A 80 -0.82 3.00 12.45
N ALA A 81 -1.28 4.24 12.27
CA ALA A 81 -0.49 5.29 11.65
C ALA A 81 0.21 6.14 12.71
N LEU A 82 1.45 6.54 12.42
CA LEU A 82 2.26 7.35 13.34
C LEU A 82 1.84 8.82 13.39
N ASN A 83 1.46 9.37 12.23
CA ASN A 83 1.08 10.76 12.05
C ASN A 83 0.21 10.89 10.80
N LEU A 84 -0.17 12.12 10.43
CA LEU A 84 -1.00 12.36 9.24
C LEU A 84 -0.32 11.96 7.93
N ASN A 85 1.00 12.09 7.81
CA ASN A 85 1.74 11.69 6.60
C ASN A 85 1.65 10.17 6.40
N ASP A 86 1.87 9.40 7.47
CA ASP A 86 1.72 7.94 7.47
C ASP A 86 0.28 7.51 7.15
N GLN A 87 -0.72 8.19 7.70
CA GLN A 87 -2.15 7.92 7.37
C GLN A 87 -2.39 8.08 5.87
N VAL A 88 -1.94 9.18 5.27
CA VAL A 88 -2.15 9.47 3.85
C VAL A 88 -1.44 8.45 2.97
N VAL A 89 -0.21 8.05 3.31
CA VAL A 89 0.55 7.05 2.54
C VAL A 89 -0.13 5.68 2.61
N LYS A 90 -0.51 5.22 3.81
CA LYS A 90 -1.23 3.95 4.00
C LYS A 90 -2.57 3.95 3.27
N ASP A 91 -3.33 5.03 3.39
CA ASP A 91 -4.60 5.20 2.68
C ASP A 91 -4.41 5.14 1.16
N ALA A 92 -3.38 5.83 0.62
CA ALA A 92 -3.09 5.86 -0.80
C ALA A 92 -2.68 4.48 -1.35
N ASP A 93 -1.81 3.74 -0.65
CA ASP A 93 -1.47 2.35 -1.01
C ASP A 93 -2.73 1.46 -1.04
N LYS A 94 -3.55 1.49 0.02
CA LYS A 94 -4.78 0.65 0.05
C LYS A 94 -5.81 1.07 -1.01
N LEU A 95 -5.94 2.37 -1.31
CA LEU A 95 -6.84 2.88 -2.35
C LEU A 95 -6.51 2.35 -3.75
N TRP A 96 -5.23 2.07 -4.05
CA TRP A 96 -4.83 1.55 -5.35
C TRP A 96 -5.60 0.27 -5.74
N ARG A 97 -5.92 -0.59 -4.76
CA ARG A 97 -6.67 -1.85 -4.95
C ARG A 97 -8.11 -1.65 -5.45
N PHE A 98 -8.65 -0.43 -5.31
CA PHE A 98 -10.00 -0.07 -5.75
C PHE A 98 -10.02 0.61 -7.13
N SER A 99 -8.88 1.06 -7.65
CA SER A 99 -8.76 1.52 -9.04
C SER A 99 -9.15 0.41 -10.01
N TYR A 100 -9.54 0.77 -11.24
CA TYR A 100 -9.92 -0.23 -12.24
C TYR A 100 -8.75 -1.18 -12.53
N GLU A 101 -7.56 -0.62 -12.76
CA GLU A 101 -6.34 -1.35 -13.06
C GLU A 101 -5.91 -2.23 -11.89
N GLY A 102 -5.84 -1.67 -10.67
CA GLY A 102 -5.45 -2.42 -9.48
C GLY A 102 -6.42 -3.56 -9.17
N PHE A 103 -7.73 -3.30 -9.29
CA PHE A 103 -8.75 -4.33 -9.12
C PHE A 103 -8.59 -5.48 -10.10
N VAL A 104 -8.39 -5.17 -11.40
CA VAL A 104 -8.21 -6.17 -12.46
C VAL A 104 -6.93 -6.97 -12.29
N ILE A 105 -5.82 -6.30 -11.96
CA ILE A 105 -4.54 -6.96 -11.71
C ILE A 105 -4.65 -7.93 -10.53
N ASP A 106 -5.28 -7.50 -9.44
CA ASP A 106 -5.33 -8.27 -8.20
C ASP A 106 -6.20 -9.53 -8.30
N TYR A 107 -7.42 -9.48 -8.84
CA TYR A 107 -8.20 -10.72 -8.94
C TYR A 107 -7.54 -11.73 -9.89
N ASN A 108 -6.89 -11.26 -10.96
CA ASN A 108 -6.18 -12.12 -11.91
C ASN A 108 -4.96 -12.78 -11.26
N ARG A 109 -4.10 -12.01 -10.58
CA ARG A 109 -2.89 -12.56 -9.95
C ARG A 109 -3.21 -13.51 -8.80
N PHE A 110 -4.31 -13.27 -8.08
CA PHE A 110 -4.77 -14.15 -7.00
C PHE A 110 -5.65 -15.30 -7.52
N LYS A 111 -5.95 -15.36 -8.83
CA LYS A 111 -6.80 -16.38 -9.46
C LYS A 111 -8.17 -16.47 -8.78
N LEU A 112 -8.79 -15.32 -8.54
CA LEU A 112 -10.09 -15.18 -7.92
C LEU A 112 -11.12 -14.69 -8.94
N GLU A 113 -12.36 -15.13 -8.74
CA GLU A 113 -13.51 -14.51 -9.42
C GLU A 113 -13.61 -13.02 -9.02
N PRO A 114 -13.91 -12.11 -9.97
CA PRO A 114 -13.99 -10.68 -9.69
C PRO A 114 -14.91 -10.34 -8.51
N LEU A 115 -16.08 -10.99 -8.41
CA LEU A 115 -17.01 -10.77 -7.31
C LEU A 115 -16.45 -11.22 -5.95
N LYS A 116 -15.66 -12.29 -5.91
CA LYS A 116 -15.02 -12.76 -4.68
C LYS A 116 -13.96 -11.74 -4.21
N TRP A 117 -13.19 -11.18 -5.14
CA TRP A 117 -12.24 -10.11 -4.83
C TRP A 117 -12.93 -8.82 -4.37
N TRP A 118 -14.02 -8.45 -5.03
CA TRP A 118 -14.84 -7.31 -4.63
C TRP A 118 -15.37 -7.42 -3.20
N ASN A 119 -15.94 -8.58 -2.83
CA ASN A 119 -16.44 -8.80 -1.46
C ASN A 119 -15.30 -8.65 -0.44
N TYR A 120 -14.14 -9.24 -0.72
CA TYR A 120 -12.96 -9.11 0.14
C TYR A 120 -12.58 -7.64 0.34
N LEU A 121 -12.45 -6.85 -0.73
CA LEU A 121 -12.12 -5.43 -0.62
C LEU A 121 -13.18 -4.64 0.16
N PHE A 122 -14.46 -4.87 -0.13
CA PHE A 122 -15.56 -4.14 0.51
C PHE A 122 -15.62 -4.36 2.02
N ASP A 123 -15.42 -5.60 2.48
CA ASP A 123 -15.41 -5.93 3.91
C ASP A 123 -14.26 -5.23 4.65
N HIS A 124 -13.12 -5.02 3.98
CA HIS A 124 -11.93 -4.41 4.58
C HIS A 124 -11.94 -2.87 4.62
N ILE A 125 -12.84 -2.20 3.89
CA ILE A 125 -12.97 -0.72 3.92
C ILE A 125 -13.12 -0.19 5.36
N SER A 126 -13.80 -0.94 6.22
CA SER A 126 -14.07 -0.53 7.60
C SER A 126 -12.82 -0.48 8.49
N VAL A 127 -11.75 -1.19 8.13
CA VAL A 127 -10.56 -1.40 8.96
C VAL A 127 -9.26 -0.89 8.33
N TRP A 128 -9.18 -0.73 7.01
CA TRP A 128 -7.94 -0.32 6.33
C TRP A 128 -7.70 1.19 6.30
N PHE A 129 -8.76 2.00 6.25
CA PHE A 129 -8.63 3.44 5.99
C PHE A 129 -8.63 4.25 7.28
N PHE A 130 -7.66 5.18 7.36
CA PHE A 130 -7.47 6.08 8.49
C PHE A 130 -8.26 7.37 8.31
N THR A 131 -8.26 7.96 7.10
CA THR A 131 -8.92 9.24 6.85
C THR A 131 -10.36 9.06 6.35
N PRO A 132 -11.28 9.98 6.72
CA PRO A 132 -12.64 9.97 6.17
C PRO A 132 -12.66 10.05 4.64
N THR A 133 -11.76 10.85 4.05
CA THR A 133 -11.63 11.00 2.59
C THR A 133 -11.28 9.69 1.91
N ALA A 134 -10.29 8.94 2.41
CA ALA A 134 -9.90 7.68 1.78
C ALA A 134 -11.02 6.64 1.89
N LYS A 135 -11.71 6.58 3.05
CA LYS A 135 -12.86 5.69 3.23
C LYS A 135 -13.99 6.01 2.25
N GLU A 136 -14.28 7.29 2.03
CA GLU A 136 -15.29 7.72 1.06
C GLU A 136 -14.90 7.33 -0.37
N LEU A 137 -13.65 7.61 -0.78
CA LEU A 137 -13.13 7.24 -2.09
C LEU A 137 -13.19 5.72 -2.33
N ALA A 138 -12.79 4.92 -1.34
CA ALA A 138 -12.84 3.46 -1.42
C ALA A 138 -14.28 2.95 -1.61
N ILE A 139 -15.26 3.53 -0.90
CA ILE A 139 -16.68 3.18 -1.06
C ILE A 139 -17.17 3.53 -2.47
N GLN A 140 -16.83 4.71 -2.97
CA GLN A 140 -17.24 5.16 -4.29
C GLN A 140 -16.66 4.27 -5.40
N GLU A 141 -15.35 4.01 -5.35
CA GLU A 141 -14.69 3.14 -6.32
C GLU A 141 -15.17 1.69 -6.21
N ALA A 142 -15.38 1.16 -5.00
CA ALA A 142 -15.95 -0.18 -4.83
C ALA A 142 -17.33 -0.29 -5.49
N LYS A 143 -18.20 0.73 -5.36
CA LYS A 143 -19.51 0.72 -6.04
C LYS A 143 -19.37 0.69 -7.56
N ARG A 144 -18.44 1.46 -8.13
CA ARG A 144 -18.16 1.43 -9.58
C ARG A 144 -17.66 0.06 -10.04
N ARG A 145 -16.68 -0.52 -9.32
CA ARG A 145 -16.20 -1.89 -9.61
C ARG A 145 -17.34 -2.91 -9.52
N ARG A 146 -18.30 -2.73 -8.61
CA ARG A 146 -19.46 -3.63 -8.51
C ARG A 146 -20.33 -3.57 -9.75
N GLU A 147 -20.62 -2.36 -10.24
CA GLU A 147 -21.42 -2.12 -11.45
C GLU A 147 -20.77 -2.76 -12.69
N GLU A 148 -19.45 -2.61 -12.84
CA GLU A 148 -18.67 -3.21 -13.95
C GLU A 148 -18.65 -4.75 -13.94
N ILE A 149 -18.86 -5.38 -12.78
CA ILE A 149 -18.92 -6.85 -12.66
C ILE A 149 -20.30 -7.39 -13.01
N VAL A 150 -21.37 -6.63 -12.74
CA VAL A 150 -22.76 -7.10 -12.89
C VAL A 150 -23.46 -6.60 -14.15
N GLY A 151 -23.00 -5.48 -14.70
CA GLY A 151 -23.47 -4.91 -15.96
C GLY A 151 -22.80 -5.55 -17.15
#